data_AF-A0A955P6W7-F1
#
_entry.id   AF-A0A955P6W7-F1
#
_cell.length_a   1.000
_cell.length_b   1.000
_cell.length_c   1.000
_cell.angle_alpha   90.00
_cell.angle_beta   90.00
_cell.angle_gamma   90.00
#
_symmetry.space_group_name_H-M   'P 1'
#
loop_
_entity.id
_entity.type
_entity.pdbx_description
1 polymer ?
#
loop_
_entity_poly.entity_id
_entity_poly.type
_entity_poly.pdbx_seq_one_letter_code
_entity_poly.pdbx_strand_id
1 'polypeptide(L)'
;RQSNPQDANRESILRASNLRSRQNGLARNPKIRVFTNRNDFLLSPEDLEWMERIFGNERIDIASNGGHMGNLYISSIQDRICQFLQ
;
A
#
# COMPACT_ATOMS: atom_id res chain seq x y z
N ARG A 1 -17.62 -20.63 16.48
CA ARG A 1 -16.36 -21.42 16.49
C ARG A 1 -15.26 -20.51 15.98
N GLN A 2 -14.40 -20.01 16.85
CA GLN A 2 -13.18 -19.33 16.43
C GLN A 2 -12.15 -20.42 16.15
N SER A 3 -11.63 -20.48 14.92
CA SER A 3 -10.59 -21.41 14.50
C SER A 3 -9.28 -21.10 15.23
N ASN A 4 -8.59 -22.14 15.70
CA ASN A 4 -7.29 -22.03 16.35
C ASN A 4 -6.28 -21.44 15.35
N PRO A 5 -5.40 -20.49 15.73
CA PRO A 5 -4.38 -19.94 14.82
C PRO A 5 -3.47 -21.00 14.17
N GLN A 6 -3.38 -22.19 14.77
CA GLN A 6 -2.63 -23.33 14.25
C GLN A 6 -3.35 -24.10 13.12
N ASP A 7 -4.64 -23.83 12.87
CA ASP A 7 -5.43 -24.45 11.79
C ASP A 7 -5.30 -23.70 10.45
N ALA A 8 -4.54 -22.60 10.43
CA ALA A 8 -4.32 -21.81 9.22
C ALA A 8 -3.42 -22.57 8.24
N ASN A 9 -4.01 -23.18 7.22
CA ASN A 9 -3.24 -23.79 6.14
C ASN A 9 -2.44 -22.72 5.38
N ARG A 10 -1.38 -23.14 4.69
CA ARG A 10 -0.48 -22.25 3.93
C ARG A 10 -1.22 -21.27 3.02
N GLU A 11 -2.26 -21.74 2.33
CA GLU A 11 -3.05 -20.93 1.41
C GLU A 11 -3.79 -19.79 2.13
N SER A 12 -4.40 -20.09 3.28
CA SER A 12 -5.11 -19.11 4.09
C SER A 12 -4.17 -18.01 4.59
N ILE A 13 -2.94 -18.37 5.00
CA ILE A 13 -1.91 -17.42 5.43
C ILE A 13 -1.46 -16.55 4.25
N LEU A 14 -1.14 -17.16 3.10
CA LEU A 14 -0.74 -16.41 1.91
C LEU A 14 -1.82 -15.43 1.46
N ARG A 15 -3.09 -15.87 1.47
CA ARG A 15 -4.23 -15.02 1.15
C ARG A 15 -4.39 -13.88 2.16
N ALA A 16 -4.26 -14.16 3.46
CA ALA A 16 -4.38 -13.17 4.51
C ALA A 16 -3.23 -12.15 4.51
N SER A 17 -2.04 -12.53 4.06
CA SER A 17 -0.88 -11.65 3.94
C SER A 17 -0.84 -10.88 2.61
N ASN A 18 -1.62 -11.27 1.61
CA ASN A 18 -1.66 -10.59 0.32
C ASN A 18 -2.61 -9.38 0.35
N LEU A 19 -2.08 -8.19 0.08
CA LEU A 19 -2.84 -6.94 0.08
C LEU A 19 -3.98 -6.94 -0.96
N ARG A 20 -3.80 -7.64 -2.09
CA ARG A 20 -4.79 -7.76 -3.18
C ARG A 20 -6.08 -8.46 -2.71
N SER A 21 -5.99 -9.32 -1.69
CA SER A 21 -7.18 -9.95 -1.07
C SER A 21 -8.14 -8.92 -0.43
N ARG A 22 -7.64 -7.71 -0.13
CA ARG A 22 -8.39 -6.61 0.49
C ARG A 22 -8.74 -5.48 -0.47
N GLN A 23 -8.50 -5.65 -1.78
CA GLN A 23 -8.64 -4.58 -2.78
C GLN A 23 -9.97 -3.82 -2.72
N ASN A 24 -11.10 -4.52 -2.50
CA ASN A 24 -12.42 -3.89 -2.46
C ASN A 24 -12.56 -2.93 -1.26
N GLY A 25 -11.96 -3.27 -0.13
CA GLY A 25 -11.93 -2.40 1.04
C GLY A 25 -11.01 -1.19 0.84
N LEU A 26 -9.84 -1.43 0.23
CA LEU A 26 -8.86 -0.38 -0.08
C LEU A 26 -9.39 0.64 -1.11
N ALA A 27 -10.09 0.16 -2.14
CA ALA A 27 -10.68 0.99 -3.18
C ALA A 27 -11.82 1.88 -2.64
N ARG A 28 -12.66 1.34 -1.75
CA ARG A 28 -13.83 2.06 -1.22
C ARG A 28 -13.53 2.98 -0.04
N ASN A 29 -12.35 2.86 0.58
CA ASN A 29 -12.04 3.64 1.77
C ASN A 29 -11.33 4.97 1.39
N PRO A 30 -12.02 6.12 1.46
CA PRO A 30 -11.45 7.40 1.10
C PRO A 30 -10.40 7.90 2.10
N LYS A 31 -10.22 7.24 3.25
CA LYS A 31 -9.26 7.62 4.30
C LYS A 31 -7.88 6.98 4.10
N ILE A 32 -7.75 6.02 3.18
CA ILE A 32 -6.45 5.38 2.91
C ILE A 32 -5.70 6.16 1.83
N ARG A 33 -4.42 6.40 2.09
CA ARG A 33 -3.45 7.01 1.17
C ARG A 33 -2.24 6.10 1.04
N VAL A 34 -1.58 6.14 -0.10
CA VAL A 34 -0.35 5.37 -0.38
C VAL A 34 0.73 6.33 -0.82
N PHE A 35 1.93 6.15 -0.26
CA PHE A 35 3.14 6.84 -0.67
C PHE A 35 4.16 5.77 -1.03
N THR A 36 4.72 5.84 -2.23
CA THR A 36 5.73 4.88 -2.70
C THR A 36 6.60 5.51 -3.79
N ASN A 37 7.50 4.72 -4.35
CA ASN A 37 8.53 5.15 -5.28
C ASN A 37 8.62 4.17 -6.45
N ARG A 38 8.76 4.68 -7.67
CA ARG A 38 8.86 3.83 -8.88
C ARG A 38 10.07 2.91 -8.87
N ASN A 39 11.13 3.29 -8.14
CA ASN A 39 12.36 2.51 -8.01
C ASN A 39 12.43 1.67 -6.73
N ASP A 40 11.31 1.41 -6.05
CA ASP A 40 11.25 0.39 -5.00
C ASP A 40 11.46 -0.99 -5.62
N PHE A 41 12.58 -1.64 -5.29
CA PHE A 41 12.96 -2.93 -5.86
C PHE A 41 12.08 -4.10 -5.40
N LEU A 42 11.25 -3.91 -4.37
CA LEU A 42 10.30 -4.91 -3.89
C LEU A 42 8.97 -4.89 -4.66
N LEU A 43 8.71 -3.83 -5.45
CA LEU A 43 7.48 -3.67 -6.20
C LEU A 43 7.73 -3.94 -7.68
N SER A 44 6.90 -4.80 -8.28
CA SER A 44 6.92 -4.95 -9.73
C SER A 44 6.16 -3.80 -10.42
N PRO A 45 6.37 -3.56 -11.73
CA PRO A 45 5.55 -2.61 -12.48
C PRO A 45 4.04 -2.89 -12.34
N GLU A 46 3.63 -4.16 -12.32
CA GLU A 46 2.23 -4.59 -12.17
C GLU A 46 1.68 -4.34 -10.76
N ASP A 47 2.54 -4.25 -9.74
CA ASP A 47 2.15 -3.80 -8.41
C ASP A 47 1.83 -2.31 -8.42
N LEU A 48 2.68 -1.48 -9.04
CA LEU A 48 2.45 -0.05 -9.16
C LEU A 48 1.18 0.26 -9.96
N GLU A 49 0.99 -0.38 -11.11
CA GLU A 49 -0.23 -0.24 -11.92
C GLU A 49 -1.49 -0.66 -11.15
N TRP A 50 -1.39 -1.74 -10.38
CA TRP A 50 -2.49 -2.17 -9.51
C TRP A 50 -2.79 -1.13 -8.43
N MET A 51 -1.77 -0.58 -7.78
CA MET A 51 -1.96 0.46 -6.76
C MET A 51 -2.58 1.73 -7.36
N GLU A 52 -2.08 2.22 -8.49
CA GLU A 52 -2.64 3.38 -9.21
C GLU A 52 -4.13 3.17 -9.52
N ARG A 53 -4.52 1.97 -9.99
CA ARG A 53 -5.92 1.64 -10.27
C ARG A 53 -6.80 1.56 -9.02
N ILE A 54 -6.29 1.02 -7.91
CA ILE A 54 -7.06 0.83 -6.68
C ILE A 54 -7.23 2.12 -5.89
N PHE A 55 -6.17 2.95 -5.85
CA PHE A 55 -6.16 4.18 -5.06
C PHE A 55 -6.64 5.39 -5.89
N GLY A 56 -6.43 5.38 -7.21
CA GLY A 56 -6.66 6.53 -8.06
C GLY A 56 -5.65 7.65 -7.79
N ASN A 57 -5.48 8.56 -8.75
CA ASN A 57 -4.43 9.59 -8.71
C ASN A 57 -4.51 10.54 -7.51
N GLU A 58 -5.66 10.61 -6.83
CA GLU A 58 -5.88 11.48 -5.66
C GLU A 58 -5.41 10.86 -4.34
N ARG A 59 -5.22 9.53 -4.30
CA ARG A 59 -4.91 8.81 -3.04
C ARG A 59 -3.60 8.05 -3.06
N ILE A 60 -2.84 8.17 -4.14
CA ILE A 60 -1.50 7.61 -4.25
C ILE A 60 -0.53 8.68 -4.72
N ASP A 61 0.63 8.73 -4.08
CA ASP A 61 1.76 9.56 -4.49
C ASP A 61 2.94 8.63 -4.81
N ILE A 62 3.39 8.67 -6.07
CA ILE A 62 4.48 7.82 -6.56
C ILE A 62 5.60 8.73 -7.06
N ALA A 63 6.65 8.86 -6.25
CA ALA A 63 7.85 9.59 -6.65
C ALA A 63 8.70 8.76 -7.61
N SER A 64 9.50 9.42 -8.45
CA SER A 64 10.37 8.74 -9.43
C SER A 64 11.49 7.95 -8.76
N ASN A 65 12.02 8.44 -7.64
CA ASN A 65 13.13 7.85 -6.88
C ASN A 65 12.91 7.97 -5.36
N GLY A 66 13.60 7.11 -4.60
CA GLY A 66 13.57 7.04 -3.12
C GLY A 66 13.79 5.64 -2.56
N GLY A 67 13.71 4.60 -3.42
CA GLY A 67 13.87 3.20 -3.01
C GLY A 67 12.75 2.72 -2.09
N HIS A 68 12.98 1.63 -1.39
CA HIS A 68 11.93 0.97 -0.58
C HIS A 68 11.46 1.78 0.63
N MET A 69 12.39 2.42 1.35
CA MET A 69 12.04 3.30 2.48
C MET A 69 11.46 4.64 2.02
N GLY A 70 11.48 4.88 0.70
CA GLY A 70 10.98 6.08 0.07
C GLY A 70 11.63 7.37 0.57
N ASN A 71 10.84 8.42 0.56
CA ASN A 71 11.30 9.79 0.80
C ASN A 71 10.87 10.34 2.16
N LEU A 72 10.62 9.46 3.14
CA LEU A 72 10.08 9.84 4.45
C LEU A 72 11.02 10.74 5.28
N TYR A 73 12.30 10.81 4.93
CA TYR A 73 13.27 11.72 5.55
C TYR A 73 13.17 13.17 5.02
N ILE A 74 12.43 13.40 3.93
CA ILE A 74 12.29 14.71 3.30
C ILE A 74 11.12 15.46 3.97
N SER A 75 11.39 16.65 4.49
CA SER A 75 10.39 17.44 5.23
C SER A 75 9.12 17.72 4.44
N SER A 76 9.22 18.03 3.14
CA SER A 76 8.04 18.29 2.30
C SER A 76 7.13 17.05 2.14
N ILE A 77 7.69 15.84 2.19
CA ILE A 77 6.91 14.60 2.19
C ILE A 77 6.24 14.40 3.55
N GLN A 78 6.94 14.68 4.64
CA GLN A 78 6.37 14.63 5.99
C GLN A 78 5.20 15.61 6.14
N ASP A 79 5.37 16.86 5.69
CA ASP A 79 4.33 17.89 5.71
C ASP A 79 3.09 17.43 4.93
N ARG A 80 3.31 16.85 3.74
CA ARG A 80 2.23 16.31 2.91
C ARG A 80 1.51 15.16 3.61
N ILE A 81 2.22 14.23 4.24
CA ILE A 81 1.62 13.16 5.04
C ILE A 81 0.80 13.75 6.19
N CYS A 82 1.35 14.71 6.94
CA CYS A 82 0.65 15.38 8.03
C CYS A 82 -0.63 16.08 7.57
N GLN A 83 -0.61 16.75 6.43
CA GLN A 83 -1.79 17.41 5.86
C GLN A 83 -2.92 16.43 5.56
N PHE A 84 -2.61 15.18 5.17
CA PHE A 84 -3.63 14.15 4.93
C PHE A 84 -4.19 13.50 6.20
N LEU A 85 -3.51 13.65 7.33
CA LEU A 85 -3.93 13.08 8.62
C LEU A 85 -4.78 14.03 9.47
N GLN A 86 -4.89 15.29 9.05
CA GLN A 86 -5.73 16.33 9.66
C GLN A 86 -7.17 16.24 9.15
#